data_AF-A0A1X1AN69-F1
#
_entry.id   AF-A0A1X1AN69-F1
#
_cell.length_a   1.000
_cell.length_b   1.000
_cell.length_c   1.000
_cell.angle_alpha   90.00
_cell.angle_beta   90.00
_cell.angle_gamma   90.00
#
_symmetry.space_group_name_H-M   'P 1'
#
loop_
_entity.id
_entity.type
_entity.pdbx_description
1 polymer ?
#
loop_
_entity_poly.entity_id
_entity_poly.type
_entity_poly.pdbx_seq_one_letter_code
_entity_poly.pdbx_strand_id
1 'polypeptide(L)'
;MTRTSATDLAAFRIVQESLTNASKHAPGAPVDLTVQADADGTLNIHVRNEIDPEAHRWPGGSGIDGMRSRAELLGGTFRSEPVANAWEVTAVLPASRENRLPAELTTTVVPDVG
;
A
#
# COMPACT_ATOMS: atom_id res chain seq x y z
N MET A 1 2.91 9.70 24.31
CA MET A 1 3.61 9.97 23.04
C MET A 1 3.78 8.62 22.36
N THR A 2 2.96 8.29 21.37
CA THR A 2 3.05 7.00 20.67
C THR A 2 4.43 6.91 20.03
N ARG A 3 5.25 5.92 20.41
CA ARG A 3 6.48 5.64 19.65
C ARG A 3 6.04 5.06 18.31
N THR A 4 6.43 5.70 17.21
CA THR A 4 6.28 5.13 15.87
C THR A 4 7.02 3.80 15.85
N SER A 5 6.30 2.70 15.64
CA SER A 5 6.91 1.39 15.48
C SER A 5 7.54 1.26 14.09
N ALA A 6 8.41 0.26 13.91
CA ALA A 6 8.95 -0.05 12.59
C ALA A 6 7.83 -0.44 11.60
N THR A 7 6.79 -1.13 12.09
CA THR A 7 5.58 -1.46 11.33
C THR A 7 4.84 -0.20 10.86
N ASP A 8 4.64 0.79 11.74
CA ASP A 8 3.95 2.05 11.39
C ASP A 8 4.70 2.80 10.28
N LEU A 9 6.03 2.87 10.41
CA LEU A 9 6.86 3.54 9.41
C LEU A 9 6.86 2.79 8.07
N ALA A 10 6.91 1.45 8.10
CA ALA A 10 6.83 0.64 6.89
C ALA A 10 5.47 0.79 6.21
N ALA A 11 4.38 0.71 6.97
CA ALA A 11 3.02 0.90 6.47
C ALA A 11 2.85 2.27 5.83
N PHE A 12 3.28 3.34 6.52
CA PHE A 12 3.24 4.70 5.99
C PHE A 12 4.01 4.83 4.66
N ARG A 13 5.21 4.25 4.57
CA ARG A 13 6.02 4.32 3.34
C ARG A 13 5.44 3.50 2.20
N ILE A 14 4.84 2.35 2.48
CA ILE A 14 4.15 1.53 1.47
C ILE A 14 2.96 2.30 0.91
N VAL A 15 2.11 2.88 1.77
CA VAL A 15 0.97 3.68 1.33
C VAL A 15 1.43 4.91 0.55
N GLN A 16 2.42 5.65 1.04
CA GLN A 16 2.96 6.84 0.36
C GLN A 16 3.48 6.52 -1.04
N GLU A 17 4.30 5.48 -1.19
CA GLU A 17 4.87 5.10 -2.48
C GLU A 17 3.79 4.57 -3.42
N SER A 18 2.80 3.83 -2.90
CA SER A 18 1.65 3.35 -3.69
C SER A 18 0.82 4.53 -4.25
N LEU A 19 0.51 5.52 -3.41
CA LEU A 19 -0.18 6.74 -3.86
C LEU A 19 0.65 7.52 -4.88
N THR A 20 1.97 7.63 -4.65
CA THR A 20 2.88 8.28 -5.60
C THR A 20 2.90 7.56 -6.95
N ASN A 21 2.90 6.24 -6.96
CA ASN A 21 2.83 5.43 -8.18
C ASN A 21 1.49 5.63 -8.89
N ALA A 22 0.37 5.62 -8.15
CA ALA A 22 -0.94 5.89 -8.73
C ALA A 22 -1.02 7.29 -9.38
N SER A 23 -0.53 8.35 -8.70
CA SER A 23 -0.46 9.70 -9.28
C SER A 23 0.34 9.75 -10.59
N LYS A 24 1.44 9.00 -10.68
CA LYS A 24 2.34 9.00 -11.83
C LYS A 24 1.80 8.17 -13.00
N HIS A 25 1.15 7.05 -12.70
CA HIS A 25 0.81 6.03 -13.70
C HIS A 25 -0.68 6.01 -14.06
N ALA A 26 -1.55 6.52 -13.20
CA ALA A 26 -2.99 6.66 -13.41
C ALA A 26 -3.48 8.03 -12.90
N PRO A 27 -2.97 9.14 -13.49
CA PRO A 27 -3.33 10.48 -13.04
C PRO A 27 -4.85 10.71 -13.10
N GLY A 28 -5.42 11.20 -12.01
CA GLY A 28 -6.85 11.45 -11.87
C GLY A 28 -7.72 10.21 -11.61
N ALA A 29 -7.16 8.99 -11.64
CA ALA A 29 -7.89 7.79 -11.26
C ALA A 29 -8.04 7.73 -9.74
N PRO A 30 -9.22 7.37 -9.21
CA PRO A 30 -9.39 7.14 -7.78
C PRO A 30 -8.51 5.98 -7.31
N VAL A 31 -8.00 6.10 -6.09
CA VAL A 31 -7.22 5.08 -5.39
C VAL A 31 -7.99 4.62 -4.17
N ASP A 32 -8.36 3.35 -4.15
CA ASP A 32 -8.95 2.70 -3.00
C ASP A 32 -7.84 2.19 -2.08
N LEU A 33 -7.86 2.61 -0.82
CA LEU A 33 -6.93 2.20 0.22
C LEU A 33 -7.71 1.54 1.35
N THR A 34 -7.30 0.32 1.69
CA THR A 34 -7.73 -0.37 2.91
C THR A 34 -6.52 -0.67 3.79
N VAL A 35 -6.61 -0.31 5.07
CA VAL A 35 -5.64 -0.67 6.10
C VAL A 35 -6.39 -1.35 7.25
N GLN A 36 -6.11 -2.63 7.47
CA GLN A 36 -6.86 -3.48 8.40
C GLN A 36 -5.92 -4.14 9.40
N ALA A 37 -6.22 -3.99 10.69
CA ALA A 37 -5.52 -4.69 11.76
C ALA A 37 -6.32 -5.94 12.15
N ASP A 38 -5.72 -7.11 11.95
CA ASP A 38 -6.36 -8.40 12.22
C ASP A 38 -6.08 -8.91 13.64
N ALA A 39 -6.96 -9.78 14.12
CA ALA A 39 -6.87 -10.38 15.45
C ALA A 39 -5.65 -11.28 15.63
N ASP A 40 -5.05 -11.75 14.55
CA ASP A 40 -3.84 -12.59 14.53
C ASP A 40 -2.54 -11.77 14.71
N GLY A 41 -2.66 -10.45 14.84
CA GLY A 41 -1.51 -9.56 15.00
C GLY A 41 -0.84 -9.21 13.67
N THR A 42 -1.63 -9.12 12.59
CA THR A 42 -1.17 -8.61 11.30
C THR A 42 -1.82 -7.28 10.94
N LEU A 43 -1.13 -6.50 10.11
CA LEU A 43 -1.63 -5.31 9.47
C LEU A 43 -1.64 -5.54 7.96
N ASN A 44 -2.83 -5.59 7.38
CA ASN A 44 -3.05 -5.74 5.96
C ASN A 44 -3.21 -4.36 5.33
N ILE A 45 -2.49 -4.14 4.24
CA ILE A 45 -2.58 -2.93 3.43
C ILE A 45 -2.94 -3.38 2.02
N HIS A 46 -4.04 -2.84 1.50
CA HIS A 46 -4.48 -3.05 0.14
C HIS A 46 -4.66 -1.69 -0.54
N VAL A 47 -3.99 -1.50 -1.67
CA VAL A 47 -4.11 -0.30 -2.50
C VAL A 47 -4.49 -0.73 -3.90
N ARG A 48 -5.56 -0.15 -4.43
CA ARG A 48 -6.08 -0.45 -5.76
C ARG A 48 -6.35 0.84 -6.51
N ASN A 49 -5.90 0.93 -7.75
CA ASN A 49 -6.31 2.00 -8.66
C ASN A 49 -6.56 1.43 -10.05
N GLU A 50 -7.55 1.98 -10.74
CA GLU A 50 -7.76 1.63 -12.15
C GLU A 50 -6.55 2.06 -12.97
N ILE A 51 -6.20 1.22 -13.95
CA ILE A 51 -5.16 1.51 -14.93
C ILE A 51 -5.76 1.38 -16.33
N ASP A 52 -5.23 2.15 -17.27
CA ASP A 52 -5.55 1.94 -18.67
C ASP A 52 -5.04 0.53 -19.06
N PRO A 53 -5.91 -0.36 -19.56
CA PRO A 53 -5.50 -1.68 -20.01
C PRO A 53 -4.43 -1.60 -21.09
N GLU A 54 -4.32 -0.55 -21.90
CA GLU A 54 -3.21 -0.41 -22.86
C GLU A 54 -1.90 0.04 -22.20
N ALA A 55 -1.94 0.61 -20.99
CA ALA A 55 -0.79 1.04 -20.21
C ALA A 55 -0.05 -0.13 -19.52
N HIS A 56 -0.02 -1.33 -20.12
CA HIS A 56 0.73 -2.53 -19.71
C HIS A 56 2.24 -2.31 -19.44
N ARG A 57 2.76 -1.08 -19.52
CA ARG A 57 4.09 -0.76 -19.03
C ARG A 57 4.09 -0.86 -17.51
N TRP A 58 4.55 -2.03 -17.08
CA TRP A 58 4.96 -2.33 -15.72
C TRP A 58 5.57 -1.10 -15.05
N PRO A 59 5.09 -0.68 -13.87
CA PRO A 59 5.86 0.14 -12.96
C PRO A 59 7.01 -0.70 -12.36
N GLY A 60 7.84 -1.32 -13.20
CA GLY A 60 9.12 -1.88 -12.78
C GLY A 60 10.00 -0.71 -12.36
N GLY A 61 10.31 -0.61 -11.06
CA GLY A 61 11.00 0.55 -10.55
C GLY A 61 11.40 0.40 -9.08
N SER A 62 12.35 1.23 -8.67
CA SER A 62 12.91 1.28 -7.32
C SER A 62 11.85 1.45 -6.22
N GLY A 63 10.69 2.04 -6.54
CA GLY A 63 9.56 2.18 -5.62
C GLY A 63 8.99 0.83 -5.16
N ILE A 64 8.72 -0.10 -6.09
CA ILE A 64 8.18 -1.43 -5.77
C ILE A 64 9.18 -2.24 -4.96
N ASP A 65 10.45 -2.25 -5.38
CA ASP A 65 11.50 -3.00 -4.66
C ASP A 65 11.71 -2.44 -3.25
N GLY A 66 11.62 -1.12 -3.10
CA GLY A 66 11.65 -0.46 -1.80
C GLY A 66 10.46 -0.86 -0.92
N MET A 67 9.25 -0.95 -1.46
CA MET A 67 8.07 -1.39 -0.70
C MET A 67 8.19 -2.86 -0.28
N ARG A 68 8.60 -3.74 -1.22
CA ARG A 68 8.83 -5.17 -0.95
C ARG A 68 9.86 -5.36 0.15
N SER A 69 11.01 -4.73 0.01
CA SER A 69 12.11 -4.85 0.99
C SER A 69 11.65 -4.41 2.39
N ARG A 70 10.85 -3.34 2.52
CA ARG A 70 10.34 -2.89 3.82
C ARG A 70 9.40 -3.91 4.48
N ALA A 71 8.54 -4.55 3.71
CA ALA A 71 7.68 -5.60 4.24
C ALA A 71 8.49 -6.83 4.68
N GLU A 72 9.38 -7.30 3.81
CA GLU A 72 10.21 -8.49 4.06
C GLU A 72 11.18 -8.30 5.24
N LEU A 73 11.75 -7.10 5.41
CA LEU A 73 12.63 -6.78 6.54
C LEU A 73 11.92 -6.88 7.90
N LEU A 74 10.60 -6.75 7.93
CA LEU A 74 9.80 -6.94 9.14
C LEU A 74 9.28 -8.38 9.29
N GLY A 75 9.58 -9.28 8.34
CA GLY A 75 9.00 -10.62 8.29
C GLY A 75 7.59 -10.67 7.71
N GLY A 76 7.16 -9.60 7.04
CA GLY A 76 5.89 -9.51 6.33
C GLY A 76 5.95 -10.04 4.90
N THR A 77 4.86 -9.86 4.15
CA THR A 77 4.76 -10.20 2.73
C THR A 77 4.32 -9.00 1.90
N PHE A 78 4.66 -9.03 0.61
CA PHE A 78 4.33 -7.96 -0.33
C PHE A 78 4.06 -8.51 -1.73
N ARG A 79 3.06 -7.94 -2.39
CA ARG A 79 2.68 -8.23 -3.77
C ARG A 79 2.30 -6.94 -4.49
N SER A 80 2.68 -6.83 -5.75
CA SER A 80 2.32 -5.71 -6.62
C SER A 80 2.13 -6.25 -8.03
N GLU A 81 0.90 -6.22 -8.52
CA GLU A 81 0.52 -6.87 -9.78
C GLU A 81 -0.69 -6.20 -10.44
N PRO A 82 -0.82 -6.30 -11.78
CA PRO A 82 -2.07 -5.96 -12.44
C PRO A 82 -3.13 -7.02 -12.16
N VAL A 83 -4.34 -6.58 -11.80
CA VAL A 83 -5.52 -7.43 -11.57
C VAL A 83 -6.67 -6.87 -12.42
N ALA A 84 -7.00 -7.57 -13.50
CA ALA A 84 -7.96 -7.12 -14.52
C ALA A 84 -7.60 -5.72 -15.07
N ASN A 85 -8.43 -4.71 -14.80
CA ASN A 85 -8.25 -3.32 -15.22
C ASN A 85 -7.66 -2.42 -14.11
N ALA A 86 -7.02 -3.01 -13.09
CA ALA A 86 -6.46 -2.26 -11.98
C ALA A 86 -5.03 -2.71 -11.68
N TRP A 87 -4.29 -1.82 -11.02
CA TRP A 87 -3.06 -2.18 -10.34
C TRP A 87 -3.37 -2.39 -8.86
N GLU A 88 -2.90 -3.50 -8.30
CA GLU A 88 -3.07 -3.81 -6.89
C GLU A 88 -1.73 -3.95 -6.18
N VAL A 89 -1.63 -3.32 -5.01
CA VAL A 89 -0.54 -3.49 -4.05
C VAL A 89 -1.13 -4.10 -2.78
N THR A 90 -0.59 -5.24 -2.37
CA THR A 90 -0.95 -5.90 -1.11
C THR A 90 0.30 -6.03 -0.24
N ALA A 91 0.21 -5.64 1.02
CA ALA A 91 1.25 -5.89 2.01
C ALA A 91 0.66 -6.42 3.31
N VAL A 92 1.29 -7.43 3.89
CA VAL A 92 0.94 -7.97 5.21
C VAL A 92 2.13 -7.75 6.12
N LEU A 93 1.97 -6.98 7.18
CA LEU A 93 3.03 -6.68 8.13
C LEU A 93 2.69 -7.26 9.51
N PRO A 94 3.65 -7.77 10.28
CA PRO A 94 3.39 -8.08 11.68
C PRO A 94 3.10 -6.80 12.48
N ALA A 95 2.06 -6.85 13.32
CA ALA A 95 1.57 -5.75 14.12
C ALA A 95 1.49 -6.13 15.60
N SER A 96 2.08 -5.29 16.46
CA SER A 96 1.91 -5.40 17.91
C SER A 96 0.53 -4.88 18.32
N ARG A 97 -0.07 -5.41 19.40
CA ARG A 97 -1.34 -4.89 19.98
C ARG A 97 -1.32 -3.39 20.32
N GLU A 98 -0.12 -2.80 20.40
CA GLU A 98 0.07 -1.36 20.63
C GLU A 98 -0.18 -0.50 19.38
N ASN A 99 -0.21 -1.11 18.20
CA ASN A 99 -0.58 -0.46 16.95
C ASN A 99 -2.11 -0.28 16.88
N ARG A 100 -2.62 0.76 17.57
CA ARG A 100 -4.04 1.15 17.54
C ARG A 100 -4.38 1.89 16.23
N LEU A 101 -4.18 1.23 15.11
CA LEU A 101 -5.00 1.56 13.95
C LEU A 101 -6.43 1.06 14.25
N PRO A 102 -7.48 1.71 13.73
CA PRO A 102 -8.82 1.14 13.74
C PRO A 102 -8.76 -0.28 13.15
N ALA A 103 -9.67 -1.16 13.59
CA ALA A 103 -9.76 -2.51 13.04
C ALA A 103 -9.76 -2.49 11.50
N GLU A 104 -10.35 -1.45 10.91
CA GLU A 104 -10.30 -1.18 9.48
C GLU A 104 -10.35 0.33 9.21
N LEU A 105 -9.52 0.78 8.27
CA LEU A 105 -9.54 2.10 7.65
C LEU A 105 -9.66 1.92 6.14
N THR A 106 -10.83 2.19 5.59
CA THR A 106 -11.06 2.21 4.14
C THR A 106 -11.33 3.63 3.69
N THR A 107 -10.63 4.06 2.64
CA THR A 107 -10.83 5.38 2.04
C THR A 107 -10.52 5.34 0.56
N THR A 108 -11.23 6.17 -0.21
CA THR A 108 -10.90 6.42 -1.61
C THR A 108 -10.27 7.81 -1.70
N VAL A 109 -9.07 7.90 -2.26
CA VAL A 109 -8.33 9.14 -2.46
C VAL A 109 -8.21 9.38 -3.95
N VAL A 110 -8.57 10.58 -4.41
CA VAL A 110 -8.17 11.02 -5.75
C VAL A 110 -6.82 11.70 -5.59
N PRO A 111 -5.72 11.11 -6.10
CA PRO A 111 -4.41 11.72 -5.99
C PRO A 111 -4.42 13.07 -6.72
N ASP A 112 -4.02 14.13 -6.01
CA ASP A 112 -3.92 15.47 -6.57
C ASP A 112 -2.97 15.47 -7.76
N VAL A 113 -3.48 15.83 -8.93
CA VAL A 113 -2.68 16.16 -10.11
C VAL A 113 -2.32 17.63 -9.94
N GLY A 114 -1.16 17.91 -9.35
CA GLY A 114 -0.71 19.27 -9.06
C GLY A 114 -0.77 20.22 -10.26
#